data_AF-A0A8H6J427-F1
#
_entry.id   AF-A0A8H6J427-F1
#
_cell.length_a   1.000
_cell.length_b   1.000
_cell.length_c   1.000
_cell.angle_alpha   90.00
_cell.angle_beta   90.00
_cell.angle_gamma   90.00
#
_symmetry.space_group_name_H-M   'P 1'
#
loop_
_entity.id
_entity.type
_entity.pdbx_description
1 polymer ?
#
loop_
_entity_poly.entity_id
_entity_poly.type
_entity_poly.pdbx_seq_one_letter_code
_entity_poly.pdbx_strand_id
1 'polypeptide(L)'
;MAGHFRASLAAPPRKSFPDRPQFSGFMKPCRFEGEVRNLEIAGTVPAELDGAFYRVMPDPQFPPFIENDPWFNGDGNVSAFRFHDGNVDFQQKFVRTEKFVREREANRALAGKYRNKYTDAVEFKVRTTANTNILYFNKSLLAIKEDAPPYLMDPATLETIGLCDFDGQLPSTTFTAHPKTDPATGELVCFGYEARGDGTPDVCYFSIDADGRFNQTVWLVAPVVGMIHDFAVTENWVLFPMIPQICDIDRLKAGGEHWQWDPNVPIYIGVLPRRGAKGSDVKWFRAPNAFPGHTTNAYETPSGTVVIDLPLTDKNVFFWWPDADGNAPDPREIRADYVRFEFDPTSPDLNLPPPTVLLKRDMEFPRIDDRIATRPHRHSFFDMMDPSLGTDFAA
;
A
#
# COMPACT_ATOMS: atom_id res chain seq x y z
N MET A 1 25.64 -13.57 -13.86
CA MET A 1 25.40 -13.59 -15.32
C MET A 1 25.13 -12.16 -15.77
N ALA A 2 25.89 -11.67 -16.75
CA ALA A 2 25.78 -10.30 -17.26
C ALA A 2 24.45 -10.13 -18.01
N GLY A 3 23.46 -9.52 -17.37
CA GLY A 3 22.20 -9.16 -18.02
C GLY A 3 22.44 -8.07 -19.06
N HIS A 4 21.92 -8.26 -20.27
CA HIS A 4 21.97 -7.27 -21.34
C HIS A 4 21.27 -5.98 -20.87
N PHE A 5 22.01 -4.86 -20.82
CA PHE A 5 21.45 -3.56 -20.46
C PHE A 5 20.42 -3.13 -21.52
N ARG A 6 19.21 -2.74 -21.08
CA ARG A 6 18.08 -2.42 -21.98
C ARG A 6 18.11 -0.99 -22.55
N ALA A 7 18.92 -0.10 -21.97
CA ALA A 7 19.20 1.24 -22.49
C ALA A 7 20.58 1.73 -22.01
N SER A 8 21.19 2.67 -22.73
CA SER A 8 22.45 3.32 -22.34
C SER A 8 22.25 4.11 -21.04
N LEU A 9 22.54 3.47 -19.90
CA LEU A 9 22.75 4.16 -18.63
C LEU A 9 23.71 5.33 -18.85
N ALA A 10 23.38 6.53 -18.36
CA ALA A 10 24.33 7.62 -18.34
C ALA A 10 25.61 7.19 -17.58
N ALA A 11 26.76 7.42 -18.22
CA ALA A 11 28.07 7.21 -17.64
C ALA A 11 28.73 8.59 -17.44
N PRO A 12 29.23 8.91 -16.22
CA PRO A 12 29.26 8.07 -15.02
C PRO A 12 27.89 7.98 -14.30
N PRO A 13 27.66 6.94 -13.46
CA PRO A 13 26.50 6.89 -12.55
C PRO A 13 26.44 8.14 -11.67
N ARG A 14 25.23 8.55 -11.30
CA ARG A 14 25.02 9.59 -10.28
C ARG A 14 25.63 9.14 -8.96
N LYS A 15 26.44 10.01 -8.36
CA LYS A 15 27.13 9.77 -7.08
C LYS A 15 26.49 10.48 -5.90
N SER A 16 25.50 11.34 -6.15
CA SER A 16 24.78 12.12 -5.15
C SER A 16 23.29 12.09 -5.46
N PHE A 17 22.47 12.18 -4.41
CA PHE A 17 21.03 12.35 -4.57
C PHE A 17 20.72 13.66 -5.29
N PRO A 18 19.64 13.71 -6.09
CA PRO A 18 19.16 14.95 -6.69
C PRO A 18 18.85 16.00 -5.61
N ASP A 19 19.09 17.28 -5.92
CA ASP A 19 18.63 18.39 -5.08
C ASP A 19 17.14 18.61 -5.32
N ARG A 20 16.33 17.75 -4.69
CA ARG A 20 14.87 17.74 -4.79
C ARG A 20 14.28 17.54 -3.39
N PRO A 21 13.09 18.07 -3.10
CA PRO A 21 12.49 17.99 -1.76
C PRO A 21 12.44 16.57 -1.18
N GLN A 22 12.15 15.55 -2.00
CA GLN A 22 12.07 14.15 -1.57
C GLN A 22 13.43 13.50 -1.22
N PHE A 23 14.55 14.20 -1.38
CA PHE A 23 15.89 13.72 -0.98
C PHE A 23 16.65 14.73 -0.10
N SER A 24 15.98 15.77 0.38
CA SER A 24 16.57 16.89 1.13
C SER A 24 15.91 17.06 2.49
N GLY A 25 16.56 17.79 3.40
CA GLY A 25 16.04 18.03 4.75
C GLY A 25 15.74 16.72 5.51
N PHE A 26 14.54 16.62 6.08
CA PHE A 26 14.07 15.43 6.80
C PHE A 26 13.87 14.21 5.89
N MET A 27 13.66 14.43 4.58
CA MET A 27 13.49 13.36 3.59
C MET A 27 14.82 12.82 3.06
N LYS A 28 15.96 13.34 3.53
CA LYS A 28 17.27 12.83 3.12
C LYS A 28 17.39 11.35 3.48
N PRO A 29 17.75 10.45 2.53
CA PRO A 29 17.85 9.02 2.79
C PRO A 29 18.78 8.69 3.97
N CYS A 30 18.29 7.88 4.90
CA CYS A 30 19.01 7.46 6.11
C CYS A 30 20.02 6.36 5.77
N ARG A 31 19.53 5.27 5.16
CA ARG A 31 20.26 4.10 4.67
C ARG A 31 21.02 3.31 5.76
N PHE A 32 20.70 3.54 7.02
CA PHE A 32 21.26 2.81 8.15
C PHE A 32 20.63 1.41 8.27
N GLU A 33 21.46 0.44 8.65
CA GLU A 33 21.06 -0.90 9.11
C GLU A 33 21.85 -1.23 10.37
N GLY A 34 21.18 -1.68 11.43
CA GLY A 34 21.81 -1.98 12.70
C GLY A 34 20.84 -2.01 13.87
N GLU A 35 21.38 -1.91 15.09
CA GLU A 35 20.60 -1.93 16.33
C GLU A 35 21.05 -0.83 17.29
N VAL A 36 20.12 -0.38 18.13
CA VAL A 36 20.38 0.50 19.28
C VAL A 36 19.60 -0.08 20.46
N ARG A 37 20.32 -0.49 21.51
CA ARG A 37 19.74 -1.08 22.72
C ARG A 37 19.45 -0.01 23.75
N ASN A 38 18.39 -0.22 24.54
CA ASN A 38 17.96 0.67 25.63
C ASN A 38 17.85 2.12 25.16
N LEU A 39 16.87 2.39 24.29
CA LEU A 39 16.59 3.75 23.84
C LEU A 39 16.38 4.70 25.02
N GLU A 40 16.75 5.97 24.84
CA GLU A 40 16.47 7.02 25.82
C GLU A 40 14.95 7.19 26.00
N ILE A 41 14.48 7.13 27.25
CA ILE A 41 13.06 7.23 27.61
C ILE A 41 12.83 8.48 28.46
N ALA A 42 11.98 9.38 27.96
CA ALA A 42 11.39 10.44 28.75
C ALA A 42 10.01 10.00 29.26
N GLY A 43 9.81 9.98 30.58
CA GLY A 43 8.60 9.44 31.20
C GLY A 43 8.77 7.97 31.58
N THR A 44 7.73 7.15 31.38
CA THR A 44 7.74 5.73 31.74
C THR A 44 6.98 4.91 30.72
N VAL A 45 7.62 3.87 30.19
CA VAL A 45 6.96 2.86 29.36
C VAL A 45 6.25 1.87 30.29
N PRO A 46 4.95 1.58 30.09
CA PRO A 46 4.24 0.60 30.91
C PRO A 46 4.91 -0.78 30.84
N ALA A 47 5.22 -1.36 32.00
CA ALA A 47 5.98 -2.61 32.08
C ALA A 47 5.22 -3.83 31.53
N GLU A 48 3.90 -3.73 31.40
CA GLU A 48 3.03 -4.74 30.82
C GLU A 48 3.13 -4.83 29.29
N LEU A 49 3.75 -3.86 28.61
CA LEU A 49 3.96 -3.91 27.16
C LEU A 49 5.11 -4.87 26.84
N ASP A 50 4.74 -6.06 26.36
CA ASP A 50 5.66 -7.06 25.84
C ASP A 50 5.29 -7.39 24.39
N GLY A 51 5.91 -6.69 23.44
CA GLY A 51 5.69 -6.89 22.02
C GLY A 51 6.67 -6.11 21.16
N ALA A 52 6.39 -6.05 19.86
CA ALA A 52 7.18 -5.27 18.93
C ALA A 52 6.28 -4.41 18.02
N PHE A 53 6.68 -3.16 17.82
CA PHE A 53 6.11 -2.30 16.80
C PHE A 53 7.03 -2.33 15.56
N TYR A 54 6.52 -2.93 14.48
CA TYR A 54 7.18 -2.92 13.18
C TYR A 54 6.60 -1.81 12.31
N ARG A 55 7.47 -1.14 11.57
CA ARG A 55 7.09 -0.19 10.52
C ARG A 55 8.11 -0.20 9.40
N VAL A 56 7.69 0.19 8.20
CA VAL A 56 8.56 0.25 7.02
C VAL A 56 8.58 1.67 6.46
N MET A 57 9.72 2.05 5.90
CA MET A 57 9.86 3.30 5.17
C MET A 57 10.50 3.06 3.80
N PRO A 58 10.09 3.78 2.74
CA PRO A 58 10.88 3.89 1.53
C PRO A 58 12.17 4.69 1.80
N ASP A 59 13.33 4.06 1.60
CA ASP A 59 14.64 4.65 1.85
C ASP A 59 15.59 4.26 0.71
N PRO A 60 15.70 5.09 -0.35
CA PRO A 60 16.51 4.75 -1.52
C PRO A 60 17.96 4.44 -1.15
N GLN A 61 18.43 3.23 -1.46
CA GLN A 61 19.80 2.81 -1.14
C GLN A 61 20.84 3.59 -1.96
N PHE A 62 20.51 3.91 -3.21
CA PHE A 62 21.35 4.63 -4.16
C PHE A 62 20.61 5.82 -4.78
N PRO A 63 21.34 6.86 -5.22
CA PRO A 63 20.74 7.92 -6.02
C PRO A 63 20.07 7.38 -7.29
N PRO A 64 18.79 7.69 -7.53
CA PRO A 64 18.11 7.25 -8.74
C PRO A 64 18.68 7.96 -9.97
N PHE A 65 18.74 7.25 -11.10
CA PHE A 65 19.02 7.87 -12.40
C PHE A 65 17.78 8.52 -13.02
N ILE A 66 16.59 8.22 -12.46
CA ILE A 66 15.36 8.97 -12.68
C ILE A 66 15.45 10.28 -11.91
N GLU A 67 15.16 11.41 -12.56
CA GLU A 67 15.35 12.73 -11.95
C GLU A 67 14.32 13.05 -10.88
N ASN A 68 13.04 12.77 -11.16
CA ASN A 68 11.94 13.04 -10.25
C ASN A 68 11.30 11.72 -9.78
N ASP A 69 12.12 10.86 -9.18
CA ASP A 69 11.66 9.58 -8.67
C ASP A 69 10.76 9.80 -7.43
N PRO A 70 9.53 9.26 -7.41
CA PRO A 70 8.63 9.46 -6.27
C PRO A 70 9.10 8.67 -5.05
N TRP A 71 8.78 9.18 -3.86
CA TRP A 71 9.11 8.53 -2.59
C TRP A 71 8.69 7.05 -2.52
N PHE A 72 7.56 6.69 -3.15
CA PHE A 72 7.06 5.31 -3.26
C PHE A 72 8.00 4.31 -3.95
N ASN A 73 9.06 4.78 -4.62
CA ASN A 73 10.03 3.92 -5.33
C ASN A 73 11.30 3.61 -4.49
N GLY A 74 11.43 4.15 -3.28
CA GLY A 74 12.56 3.85 -2.38
C GLY A 74 12.55 2.42 -1.86
N ASP A 75 13.73 1.87 -1.54
CA ASP A 75 13.87 0.51 -0.99
C ASP A 75 13.22 0.39 0.39
N GLY A 76 12.53 -0.72 0.67
CA GLY A 76 11.90 -0.95 1.96
C GLY A 76 12.92 -1.15 3.08
N ASN A 77 12.95 -0.23 4.04
CA ASN A 77 13.76 -0.31 5.24
C ASN A 77 12.85 -0.51 6.46
N VAL A 78 12.94 -1.66 7.11
CA VAL A 78 12.07 -2.07 8.20
C VAL A 78 12.70 -1.67 9.53
N SER A 79 11.93 -0.98 10.36
CA SER A 79 12.26 -0.67 11.75
C SER A 79 11.43 -1.55 12.69
N ALA A 80 12.06 -2.00 13.78
CA ALA A 80 11.40 -2.68 14.89
C ALA A 80 11.72 -1.96 16.20
N PHE A 81 10.68 -1.69 16.99
CA PHE A 81 10.78 -1.22 18.37
C PHE A 81 10.28 -2.33 19.29
N ARG A 82 11.19 -3.00 20.00
CA ARG A 82 10.89 -4.13 20.88
C ARG A 82 10.70 -3.63 22.30
N PHE A 83 9.48 -3.74 22.82
CA PHE A 83 9.11 -3.40 24.19
C PHE A 83 9.28 -4.61 25.10
N HIS A 84 9.97 -4.46 26.23
CA HIS A 84 10.12 -5.49 27.26
C HIS A 84 10.51 -4.86 28.60
N ASP A 85 9.87 -5.26 29.70
CA ASP A 85 10.21 -4.85 31.07
C ASP A 85 10.38 -3.32 31.25
N GLY A 86 9.57 -2.51 30.57
CA GLY A 86 9.65 -1.05 30.59
C GLY A 86 10.79 -0.43 29.77
N ASN A 87 11.52 -1.24 28.99
CA ASN A 87 12.58 -0.82 28.07
C ASN A 87 12.12 -0.96 26.61
N VAL A 88 12.83 -0.25 25.72
CA VAL A 88 12.62 -0.34 24.27
C VAL A 88 13.95 -0.47 23.56
N ASP A 89 14.10 -1.51 22.74
CA ASP A 89 15.22 -1.69 21.82
C ASP A 89 14.80 -1.34 20.38
N PHE A 90 15.75 -0.83 19.60
CA PHE A 90 15.57 -0.51 18.19
C PHE A 90 16.41 -1.42 17.29
N GLN A 91 15.82 -1.86 16.19
CA GLN A 91 16.52 -2.53 15.11
C GLN A 91 16.03 -2.02 13.76
N GLN A 92 16.93 -1.93 12.77
CA GLN A 92 16.60 -1.52 11.42
C GLN A 92 17.34 -2.34 10.37
N LYS A 93 16.64 -2.79 9.32
CA LYS A 93 17.22 -3.60 8.24
C LYS A 93 16.44 -3.43 6.94
N PHE A 94 17.17 -3.33 5.83
CA PHE A 94 16.55 -3.34 4.51
C PHE A 94 16.04 -4.73 4.15
N VAL A 95 14.88 -4.78 3.49
CA VAL A 95 14.40 -6.00 2.83
C VAL A 95 15.36 -6.36 1.69
N ARG A 96 15.85 -7.59 1.66
CA ARG A 96 16.76 -8.09 0.60
C ARG A 96 15.99 -8.46 -0.66
N THR A 97 15.30 -7.48 -1.26
CA THR A 97 14.61 -7.68 -2.54
C THR A 97 15.59 -7.91 -3.68
N GLU A 98 15.13 -8.49 -4.80
CA GLU A 98 15.96 -8.63 -6.01
C GLU A 98 16.53 -7.27 -6.46
N LYS A 99 15.70 -6.21 -6.44
CA LYS A 99 16.13 -4.83 -6.71
C LYS A 99 17.31 -4.45 -5.81
N PHE A 100 17.12 -4.56 -4.49
CA PHE A 100 18.12 -4.14 -3.50
C PHE A 100 19.45 -4.88 -3.67
N VAL A 101 19.40 -6.21 -3.81
CA VAL A 101 20.59 -7.06 -3.92
C VAL A 101 21.37 -6.73 -5.19
N ARG A 102 20.70 -6.67 -6.34
CA ARG A 102 21.37 -6.41 -7.63
C ARG A 102 21.91 -4.99 -7.74
N GLU A 103 21.21 -4.00 -7.20
CA GLU A 103 21.72 -2.63 -7.14
C GLU A 103 22.94 -2.52 -6.22
N ARG A 104 22.96 -3.26 -5.10
CA ARG A 104 24.12 -3.30 -4.18
C ARG A 104 25.33 -3.98 -4.85
N GLU A 105 25.13 -5.05 -5.60
CA GLU A 105 26.17 -5.69 -6.41
C GLU A 105 26.73 -4.76 -7.49
N ALA A 106 25.86 -3.99 -8.16
CA ALA A 106 26.27 -3.04 -9.20
C ALA A 106 26.81 -1.71 -8.63
N ASN A 107 26.63 -1.46 -7.34
CA ASN A 107 26.95 -0.20 -6.66
C ASN A 107 26.30 1.04 -7.34
N ARG A 108 25.06 0.90 -7.82
CA ARG A 108 24.26 1.96 -8.45
C ARG A 108 22.79 1.56 -8.59
N ALA A 109 21.90 2.53 -8.75
CA ALA A 109 20.52 2.28 -9.15
C ALA A 109 20.44 1.64 -10.55
N LEU A 110 19.52 0.69 -10.69
CA LEU A 110 19.26 -0.13 -11.87
C LEU A 110 17.75 -0.17 -12.22
N ALA A 111 16.87 -0.12 -11.22
CA ALA A 111 15.44 0.03 -11.47
C ALA A 111 15.12 1.46 -11.96
N GLY A 112 14.20 1.55 -12.92
CA GLY A 112 13.75 2.80 -13.50
C GLY A 112 12.57 3.41 -12.74
N LYS A 113 11.66 4.04 -13.48
CA LYS A 113 10.47 4.70 -12.94
C LYS A 113 9.58 3.72 -12.16
N TYR A 114 8.80 4.28 -11.23
CA TYR A 114 7.80 3.57 -10.45
C TYR A 114 6.90 2.72 -11.36
N ARG A 115 6.87 1.41 -11.08
CA ARG A 115 6.08 0.40 -11.82
C ARG A 115 6.27 0.34 -13.35
N ASN A 116 7.29 0.99 -13.93
CA ASN A 116 7.56 0.92 -15.36
C ASN A 116 8.84 0.13 -15.68
N LYS A 117 8.68 -1.16 -15.95
CA LYS A 117 9.79 -2.07 -16.31
C LYS A 117 10.50 -1.74 -17.63
N TYR A 118 9.87 -0.98 -18.52
CA TYR A 118 10.47 -0.58 -19.79
C TYR A 118 11.55 0.50 -19.61
N THR A 119 11.62 1.10 -18.42
CA THR A 119 12.64 2.11 -18.06
C THR A 119 13.77 1.55 -17.21
N ASP A 120 13.74 0.25 -16.88
CA ASP A 120 14.80 -0.39 -16.10
C ASP A 120 16.08 -0.52 -16.92
N ALA A 121 17.23 -0.34 -16.26
CA ALA A 121 18.52 -0.54 -16.88
C ALA A 121 18.78 -2.01 -17.22
N VAL A 122 18.18 -2.92 -16.46
CA VAL A 122 18.28 -4.37 -16.58
C VAL A 122 16.92 -5.00 -16.35
N GLU A 123 16.69 -6.17 -16.91
CA GLU A 123 15.48 -6.94 -16.60
C GLU A 123 15.53 -7.46 -15.15
N PHE A 124 14.44 -7.27 -14.40
CA PHE A 124 14.19 -7.87 -13.08
C PHE A 124 13.12 -8.95 -13.18
N LYS A 125 13.25 -10.04 -12.42
CA LYS A 125 12.17 -11.02 -12.28
C LYS A 125 11.08 -10.48 -11.35
N VAL A 126 11.48 -9.83 -10.26
CA VAL A 126 10.58 -9.17 -9.31
C VAL A 126 11.11 -7.76 -9.03
N ARG A 127 10.28 -6.74 -9.33
CA ARG A 127 10.69 -5.31 -9.24
C ARG A 127 10.47 -4.67 -7.87
N THR A 128 9.86 -5.41 -6.95
CA THR A 128 9.33 -4.85 -5.72
C THR A 128 10.38 -4.19 -4.83
N THR A 129 9.96 -3.13 -4.16
CA THR A 129 10.70 -2.48 -3.10
C THR A 129 10.31 -2.98 -1.70
N ALA A 130 9.20 -3.72 -1.57
CA ALA A 130 8.67 -4.21 -0.29
C ALA A 130 8.58 -3.11 0.80
N ASN A 131 8.06 -1.94 0.43
CA ASN A 131 8.20 -0.69 1.20
C ASN A 131 6.89 -0.09 1.72
N THR A 132 5.75 -0.76 1.55
CA THR A 132 4.44 -0.17 1.87
C THR A 132 3.92 -0.58 3.24
N ASN A 133 3.97 -1.88 3.55
CA ASN A 133 3.51 -2.39 4.84
C ASN A 133 4.40 -3.53 5.35
N ILE A 134 4.38 -3.75 6.66
CA ILE A 134 5.05 -4.86 7.34
C ILE A 134 4.05 -5.51 8.30
N LEU A 135 3.65 -6.75 8.01
CA LEU A 135 2.62 -7.46 8.77
C LEU A 135 3.18 -8.74 9.38
N TYR A 136 2.89 -8.99 10.66
CA TYR A 136 3.14 -10.30 11.25
C TYR A 136 2.04 -11.29 10.86
N PHE A 137 2.40 -12.40 10.23
CA PHE A 137 1.50 -13.50 9.90
C PHE A 137 2.24 -14.83 9.93
N ASN A 138 1.65 -15.84 10.56
CA ASN A 138 2.20 -17.20 10.65
C ASN A 138 3.71 -17.24 11.00
N LYS A 139 4.08 -16.58 12.12
CA LYS A 139 5.44 -16.53 12.69
C LYS A 139 6.49 -15.78 11.87
N SER A 140 6.09 -15.13 10.78
CA SER A 140 6.98 -14.34 9.94
C SER A 140 6.44 -12.93 9.79
N LEU A 141 7.33 -12.00 9.44
CA LEU A 141 6.91 -10.71 8.89
C LEU A 141 6.75 -10.84 7.38
N LEU A 142 5.67 -10.27 6.85
CA LEU A 142 5.44 -10.04 5.43
C LEU A 142 5.80 -8.59 5.15
N ALA A 143 6.89 -8.35 4.42
CA ALA A 143 7.20 -7.04 3.86
C ALA A 143 6.52 -6.91 2.50
N ILE A 144 5.60 -5.95 2.38
CA ILE A 144 4.59 -5.95 1.33
C ILE A 144 4.68 -4.69 0.47
N LYS A 145 4.45 -4.88 -0.83
CA LYS A 145 4.20 -3.85 -1.82
C LYS A 145 3.24 -4.43 -2.86
N GLU A 146 2.26 -3.64 -3.25
CA GLU A 146 1.12 -4.05 -4.08
C GLU A 146 1.46 -4.55 -5.50
N ASP A 147 2.71 -4.42 -5.98
CA ASP A 147 3.13 -4.82 -7.32
C ASP A 147 3.82 -6.19 -7.39
N ALA A 148 3.85 -6.94 -6.29
CA ALA A 148 4.53 -8.23 -6.22
C ALA A 148 4.00 -9.12 -5.07
N PRO A 149 4.45 -10.39 -4.99
CA PRO A 149 4.33 -11.18 -3.76
C PRO A 149 5.14 -10.55 -2.60
N PRO A 150 4.77 -10.81 -1.34
CA PRO A 150 5.50 -10.27 -0.19
C PRO A 150 6.86 -10.95 -0.01
N TYR A 151 7.76 -10.31 0.73
CA TYR A 151 8.98 -10.96 1.24
C TYR A 151 8.78 -11.40 2.68
N LEU A 152 9.16 -12.63 3.00
CA LEU A 152 9.25 -13.12 4.38
C LEU A 152 10.48 -12.52 5.06
N MET A 153 10.31 -12.07 6.30
CA MET A 153 11.40 -11.70 7.18
C MET A 153 11.22 -12.33 8.56
N ASP A 154 12.33 -12.64 9.21
CA ASP A 154 12.37 -13.11 10.59
C ASP A 154 12.01 -11.95 11.54
N PRO A 155 11.02 -12.12 12.44
CA PRO A 155 10.55 -11.04 13.32
C PRO A 155 11.57 -10.63 14.38
N ALA A 156 12.48 -11.51 14.78
CA ALA A 156 13.44 -11.23 15.84
C ALA A 156 14.72 -10.54 15.33
N THR A 157 15.12 -10.84 14.09
CA THR A 157 16.41 -10.42 13.51
C THR A 157 16.25 -9.51 12.29
N LEU A 158 15.04 -9.36 11.76
CA LEU A 158 14.72 -8.69 10.50
C LEU A 158 15.47 -9.28 9.30
N GLU A 159 15.98 -10.51 9.40
CA GLU A 159 16.60 -11.19 8.27
C GLU A 159 15.56 -11.52 7.21
N THR A 160 15.82 -11.13 5.96
CA THR A 160 14.98 -11.52 4.83
C THR A 160 15.20 -13.01 4.54
N ILE A 161 14.11 -13.77 4.65
CA ILE A 161 14.07 -15.21 4.37
C ILE A 161 13.95 -15.43 2.85
N GLY A 162 13.10 -14.64 2.18
CA GLY A 162 12.94 -14.70 0.73
C GLY A 162 11.57 -14.23 0.25
N LEU A 163 11.37 -14.28 -1.07
CA LEU A 163 10.06 -14.01 -1.67
C LEU A 163 9.07 -15.10 -1.26
N CYS A 164 7.87 -14.72 -0.84
CA CYS A 164 6.82 -15.63 -0.40
C CYS A 164 5.83 -15.92 -1.52
N ASP A 165 5.73 -17.17 -1.95
CA ASP A 165 4.65 -17.66 -2.81
C ASP A 165 3.67 -18.60 -2.07
N PHE A 166 3.78 -18.66 -0.74
CA PHE A 166 2.99 -19.52 0.15
C PHE A 166 3.01 -21.00 -0.25
N ASP A 167 4.21 -21.57 -0.41
CA ASP A 167 4.43 -22.94 -0.87
C ASP A 167 3.82 -23.20 -2.26
N GLY A 168 3.93 -22.20 -3.13
CA GLY A 168 3.36 -22.22 -4.49
C GLY A 168 1.84 -22.08 -4.57
N GLN A 169 1.15 -21.75 -3.47
CA GLN A 169 -0.30 -21.56 -3.46
C GLN A 169 -0.75 -20.19 -3.96
N LEU A 170 0.12 -19.17 -3.95
CA LEU A 170 -0.26 -17.81 -4.33
C LEU A 170 -0.74 -17.76 -5.79
N PRO A 171 -2.03 -17.44 -6.05
CA PRO A 171 -2.60 -17.49 -7.40
C PRO A 171 -2.25 -16.25 -8.24
N SER A 172 -1.83 -15.16 -7.60
CA SER A 172 -1.69 -13.83 -8.18
C SER A 172 -0.22 -13.42 -8.31
N THR A 173 0.11 -12.62 -9.33
CA THR A 173 1.44 -11.98 -9.41
C THR A 173 1.59 -10.81 -8.43
N THR A 174 0.50 -10.36 -7.81
CA THR A 174 0.45 -9.23 -6.87
C THR A 174 -0.23 -9.61 -5.56
N PHE A 175 0.19 -8.98 -4.46
CA PHE A 175 -0.38 -9.14 -3.13
C PHE A 175 -0.59 -7.76 -2.50
N THR A 176 -1.80 -7.44 -2.06
CA THR A 176 -2.16 -6.14 -1.49
C THR A 176 -1.30 -5.78 -0.27
N ALA A 177 -0.93 -4.51 -0.16
CA ALA A 177 -0.27 -3.98 1.04
C ALA A 177 -1.16 -3.96 2.29
N HIS A 178 -2.48 -4.10 2.13
CA HIS A 178 -3.44 -3.94 3.21
C HIS A 178 -4.33 -5.17 3.41
N PRO A 179 -3.77 -6.37 3.61
CA PRO A 179 -4.58 -7.54 3.94
C PRO A 179 -5.28 -7.32 5.30
N LYS A 180 -6.45 -7.93 5.50
CA LYS A 180 -7.22 -7.80 6.75
C LYS A 180 -7.20 -9.13 7.50
N THR A 181 -6.83 -9.11 8.77
CA THR A 181 -6.92 -10.30 9.63
C THR A 181 -8.30 -10.33 10.27
N ASP A 182 -9.06 -11.40 10.07
CA ASP A 182 -10.36 -11.56 10.73
C ASP A 182 -10.14 -12.10 12.16
N PRO A 183 -10.50 -11.34 13.21
CA PRO A 183 -10.30 -11.77 14.59
C PRO A 183 -11.22 -12.94 15.01
N ALA A 184 -12.26 -13.28 14.25
CA ALA A 184 -13.13 -14.43 14.51
C ALA A 184 -12.49 -15.75 14.04
N THR A 185 -11.91 -15.72 12.83
CA THR A 185 -11.47 -16.93 12.12
C THR A 185 -9.95 -17.09 12.12
N GLY A 186 -9.21 -16.00 12.33
CA GLY A 186 -7.76 -15.96 12.13
C GLY A 186 -7.35 -15.95 10.65
N GLU A 187 -8.30 -15.87 9.72
CA GLU A 187 -8.02 -15.78 8.29
C GLU A 187 -7.35 -14.43 7.96
N LEU A 188 -6.32 -14.47 7.14
CA LEU A 188 -5.77 -13.31 6.43
C LEU A 188 -6.47 -13.16 5.08
N VAL A 189 -7.35 -12.17 5.00
CA VAL A 189 -8.13 -11.84 3.81
C VAL A 189 -7.31 -10.91 2.92
N CYS A 190 -7.13 -11.28 1.65
CA CYS A 190 -6.18 -10.67 0.73
C CYS A 190 -6.78 -10.46 -0.65
N PHE A 191 -6.09 -9.69 -1.48
CA PHE A 191 -6.30 -9.67 -2.92
C PHE A 191 -5.03 -9.22 -3.65
N GLY A 192 -5.04 -9.30 -4.97
CA GLY A 192 -4.13 -8.58 -5.86
C GLY A 192 -4.91 -7.93 -7.00
N TYR A 193 -4.56 -6.71 -7.39
CA TYR A 193 -5.02 -6.08 -8.63
C TYR A 193 -3.89 -6.04 -9.66
N GLU A 194 -4.20 -5.84 -10.94
CA GLU A 194 -3.25 -6.14 -12.03
C GLU A 194 -2.64 -7.54 -11.84
N ALA A 195 -3.47 -8.49 -11.40
CA ALA A 195 -3.04 -9.78 -10.83
C ALA A 195 -2.42 -10.73 -11.87
N ARG A 196 -2.47 -10.37 -13.15
CA ARG A 196 -1.80 -11.06 -14.27
C ARG A 196 -0.65 -10.25 -14.88
N GLY A 197 -0.27 -9.13 -14.26
CA GLY A 197 0.79 -8.22 -14.70
C GLY A 197 0.29 -6.88 -15.20
N ASP A 198 1.24 -6.05 -15.65
CA ASP A 198 1.02 -4.64 -16.01
C ASP A 198 -0.16 -4.44 -16.98
N GLY A 199 -1.07 -3.54 -16.62
CA GLY A 199 -2.19 -3.15 -17.47
C GLY A 199 -3.34 -4.15 -17.52
N THR A 200 -3.34 -5.19 -16.68
CA THR A 200 -4.43 -6.18 -16.65
C THR A 200 -5.58 -5.73 -15.75
N PRO A 201 -6.85 -5.88 -16.15
CA PRO A 201 -8.00 -5.53 -15.30
C PRO A 201 -8.32 -6.64 -14.28
N ASP A 202 -7.54 -7.73 -14.26
CA ASP A 202 -7.73 -8.85 -13.37
C ASP A 202 -7.48 -8.47 -11.91
N VAL A 203 -8.47 -8.78 -11.07
CA VAL A 203 -8.35 -8.76 -9.61
C VAL A 203 -8.52 -10.18 -9.10
N CYS A 204 -7.58 -10.64 -8.27
CA CYS A 204 -7.65 -11.95 -7.62
C CYS A 204 -7.91 -11.76 -6.13
N TYR A 205 -9.11 -12.09 -5.68
CA TYR A 205 -9.48 -12.16 -4.27
C TYR A 205 -9.11 -13.54 -3.70
N PHE A 206 -8.45 -13.59 -2.54
CA PHE A 206 -8.13 -14.85 -1.87
C PHE A 206 -8.03 -14.68 -0.35
N SER A 207 -8.14 -15.79 0.39
CA SER A 207 -7.95 -15.78 1.84
C SER A 207 -7.02 -16.92 2.26
N ILE A 208 -6.27 -16.68 3.32
CA ILE A 208 -5.28 -17.60 3.87
C ILE A 208 -5.67 -17.90 5.31
N ASP A 209 -5.94 -19.16 5.63
CA ASP A 209 -6.24 -19.59 7.00
C ASP A 209 -5.02 -19.40 7.91
N ALA A 210 -5.23 -19.43 9.24
CA ALA A 210 -4.15 -19.25 10.22
C ALA A 210 -3.00 -20.25 10.08
N ASP A 211 -3.27 -21.44 9.52
CA ASP A 211 -2.28 -22.49 9.22
C ASP A 211 -1.53 -22.26 7.89
N GLY A 212 -1.82 -21.20 7.14
CA GLY A 212 -1.20 -20.89 5.85
C GLY A 212 -1.86 -21.55 4.62
N ARG A 213 -3.04 -22.17 4.77
CA ARG A 213 -3.77 -22.79 3.64
C ARG A 213 -4.68 -21.77 2.95
N PHE A 214 -4.71 -21.80 1.63
CA PHE A 214 -5.62 -20.93 0.86
C PHE A 214 -7.03 -21.50 0.86
N ASN A 215 -8.03 -20.66 1.15
CA ASN A 215 -9.44 -21.07 1.27
C ASN A 215 -10.29 -20.49 0.13
N GLN A 216 -10.37 -19.15 0.03
CA GLN A 216 -11.01 -18.49 -1.12
C GLN A 216 -9.98 -18.24 -2.22
N THR A 217 -10.40 -18.38 -3.48
CA THR A 217 -9.67 -17.87 -4.66
C THR A 217 -10.69 -17.55 -5.74
N VAL A 218 -10.91 -16.25 -5.97
CA VAL A 218 -11.91 -15.75 -6.92
C VAL A 218 -11.23 -14.74 -7.85
N TRP A 219 -11.31 -15.00 -9.15
CA TRP A 219 -10.86 -14.07 -10.19
C TRP A 219 -12.04 -13.24 -10.66
N LEU A 220 -11.91 -11.93 -10.64
CA LEU A 220 -12.89 -10.98 -11.14
C LEU A 220 -12.21 -9.93 -12.05
N VAL A 221 -13.01 -9.14 -12.73
CA VAL A 221 -12.54 -8.14 -13.70
C VAL A 221 -13.00 -6.75 -13.27
N ALA A 222 -12.04 -5.85 -13.12
CA ALA A 222 -12.27 -4.44 -12.84
C ALA A 222 -12.82 -3.70 -14.08
N PRO A 223 -13.70 -2.68 -13.91
CA PRO A 223 -14.26 -1.92 -15.03
C PRO A 223 -13.22 -1.08 -15.76
N VAL A 224 -12.14 -0.70 -15.07
CA VAL A 224 -10.96 0.00 -15.60
C VAL A 224 -9.72 -0.56 -14.90
N VAL A 225 -8.54 -0.37 -15.49
CA VAL A 225 -7.27 -0.72 -14.84
C VAL A 225 -6.88 0.39 -13.87
N GLY A 226 -7.65 0.51 -12.79
CA GLY A 226 -7.46 1.51 -11.74
C GLY A 226 -6.64 0.96 -10.57
N MET A 227 -5.99 1.86 -9.83
CA MET A 227 -5.33 1.50 -8.58
C MET A 227 -6.37 1.10 -7.53
N ILE A 228 -6.22 -0.10 -6.96
CA ILE A 228 -6.98 -0.57 -5.79
C ILE A 228 -5.98 -0.71 -4.65
N HIS A 229 -5.64 0.41 -4.00
CA HIS A 229 -4.58 0.43 -2.99
C HIS A 229 -4.98 -0.35 -1.74
N ASP A 230 -6.19 -0.09 -1.23
CA ASP A 230 -6.75 -0.70 -0.04
C ASP A 230 -8.10 -1.36 -0.35
N PHE A 231 -8.62 -2.15 0.58
CA PHE A 231 -9.89 -2.85 0.48
C PHE A 231 -10.51 -3.05 1.87
N ALA A 232 -11.82 -3.25 1.92
CA ALA A 232 -12.56 -3.46 3.15
C ALA A 232 -13.14 -4.87 3.21
N VAL A 233 -13.34 -5.38 4.42
CA VAL A 233 -13.89 -6.72 4.67
C VAL A 233 -14.98 -6.61 5.72
N THR A 234 -16.12 -7.24 5.48
CA THR A 234 -17.19 -7.44 6.47
C THR A 234 -17.34 -8.93 6.76
N GLU A 235 -18.36 -9.31 7.52
CA GLU A 235 -18.68 -10.72 7.76
C GLU A 235 -18.97 -11.46 6.44
N ASN A 236 -19.73 -10.86 5.53
CA ASN A 236 -20.24 -11.48 4.32
C ASN A 236 -19.74 -10.88 3.01
N TRP A 237 -19.04 -9.74 3.03
CA TRP A 237 -18.62 -9.02 1.82
C TRP A 237 -17.13 -8.62 1.85
N VAL A 238 -16.55 -8.51 0.67
CA VAL A 238 -15.27 -7.83 0.43
C VAL A 238 -15.50 -6.67 -0.53
N LEU A 239 -14.87 -5.53 -0.24
CA LEU A 239 -15.08 -4.26 -0.90
C LEU A 239 -13.76 -3.73 -1.48
N PHE A 240 -13.77 -3.31 -2.74
CA PHE A 240 -12.61 -2.82 -3.48
C PHE A 240 -12.81 -1.36 -3.93
N PRO A 241 -12.56 -0.37 -3.06
CA PRO A 241 -12.52 1.04 -3.44
C PRO A 241 -11.38 1.29 -4.44
N MET A 242 -11.71 1.83 -5.60
CA MET A 242 -10.78 2.06 -6.69
C MET A 242 -10.49 3.55 -6.82
N ILE A 243 -9.21 3.89 -6.83
CA ILE A 243 -8.72 5.23 -7.07
C ILE A 243 -8.75 5.48 -8.59
N PRO A 244 -9.26 6.64 -9.07
CA PRO A 244 -9.24 7.06 -10.49
C PRO A 244 -7.84 7.34 -11.09
N GLN A 245 -6.81 6.62 -10.63
CA GLN A 245 -5.48 6.55 -11.23
C GLN A 245 -5.46 5.35 -12.17
N ILE A 246 -5.38 5.57 -13.48
CA ILE A 246 -5.58 4.54 -14.52
C ILE A 246 -4.26 4.18 -15.20
N CYS A 247 -4.04 2.88 -15.41
CA CYS A 247 -2.89 2.35 -16.15
C CYS A 247 -3.20 2.18 -17.64
N ASP A 248 -2.27 2.63 -18.48
CA ASP A 248 -2.23 2.38 -19.93
C ASP A 248 -0.88 1.73 -20.28
N ILE A 249 -0.94 0.52 -20.85
CA ILE A 249 0.25 -0.25 -21.20
C ILE A 249 1.09 0.37 -22.31
N ASP A 250 0.47 1.12 -23.24
CA ASP A 250 1.19 1.75 -24.34
C ASP A 250 1.90 3.02 -23.86
N ARG A 251 1.30 3.76 -22.92
CA ARG A 251 1.99 4.83 -22.18
C ARG A 251 3.21 4.30 -21.43
N LEU A 252 3.10 3.15 -20.77
CA LEU A 252 4.21 2.49 -20.10
C LEU A 252 5.34 2.12 -21.07
N LYS A 253 5.02 1.45 -22.19
CA LYS A 253 6.01 1.09 -23.23
C LYS A 253 6.72 2.30 -23.82
N ALA A 254 6.04 3.44 -23.89
CA ALA A 254 6.61 4.71 -24.32
C ALA A 254 7.48 5.40 -23.24
N GLY A 255 7.65 4.80 -22.05
CA GLY A 255 8.44 5.35 -20.94
C GLY A 255 7.69 6.33 -20.02
N GLY A 256 6.36 6.41 -20.18
CA GLY A 256 5.48 7.23 -19.35
C GLY A 256 5.24 6.68 -17.94
N GLU A 257 4.39 7.35 -17.18
CA GLU A 257 4.01 6.95 -15.83
C GLU A 257 3.02 5.77 -15.85
N HIS A 258 3.13 4.88 -14.86
CA HIS A 258 2.16 3.78 -14.68
C HIS A 258 0.77 4.34 -14.41
N TRP A 259 0.68 5.35 -13.55
CA TRP A 259 -0.57 5.97 -13.15
C TRP A 259 -0.77 7.34 -13.81
N GLN A 260 -2.02 7.62 -14.14
CA GLN A 260 -2.50 8.88 -14.66
C GLN A 260 -3.92 9.08 -14.16
N TRP A 261 -4.23 10.25 -13.58
CA TRP A 261 -5.56 10.54 -13.09
C TRP A 261 -6.55 10.66 -14.26
N ASP A 262 -7.76 10.11 -14.11
CA ASP A 262 -8.86 10.35 -15.04
C ASP A 262 -10.02 11.04 -14.32
N PRO A 263 -10.28 12.34 -14.58
CA PRO A 263 -11.37 13.07 -13.96
C PRO A 263 -12.77 12.60 -14.41
N ASN A 264 -12.85 11.79 -15.48
CA ASN A 264 -14.12 11.27 -16.00
C ASN A 264 -14.48 9.89 -15.42
N VAL A 265 -13.56 9.26 -14.69
CA VAL A 265 -13.80 7.96 -14.05
C VAL A 265 -14.42 8.18 -12.67
N PRO A 266 -15.61 7.61 -12.36
CA PRO A 266 -16.17 7.69 -11.01
C PRO A 266 -15.29 6.91 -10.02
N ILE A 267 -15.49 7.12 -8.71
CA ILE A 267 -15.00 6.09 -7.78
C ILE A 267 -15.82 4.83 -7.99
N TYR A 268 -15.14 3.70 -8.13
CA TYR A 268 -15.78 2.40 -8.09
C TYR A 268 -15.58 1.79 -6.70
N ILE A 269 -16.64 1.21 -6.14
CA ILE A 269 -16.54 0.30 -4.99
C ILE A 269 -17.05 -1.06 -5.46
N GLY A 270 -16.12 -1.96 -5.76
CA GLY A 270 -16.45 -3.35 -6.11
C GLY A 270 -16.90 -4.09 -4.88
N VAL A 271 -18.06 -4.75 -4.91
CA VAL A 271 -18.60 -5.50 -3.78
C VAL A 271 -18.81 -6.93 -4.21
N LEU A 272 -18.17 -7.87 -3.52
CA LEU A 272 -18.19 -9.29 -3.81
C LEU A 272 -18.58 -10.08 -2.56
N PRO A 273 -19.43 -11.11 -2.65
CA PRO A 273 -19.66 -12.01 -1.52
C PRO A 273 -18.33 -12.62 -1.07
N ARG A 274 -18.06 -12.58 0.23
CA ARG A 274 -16.78 -13.01 0.82
C ARG A 274 -16.53 -14.51 0.64
N ARG A 275 -17.59 -15.33 0.56
CA ARG A 275 -17.46 -16.80 0.50
C ARG A 275 -18.26 -17.38 -0.65
N GLY A 276 -17.66 -18.32 -1.37
CA GLY A 276 -18.33 -19.11 -2.41
C GLY A 276 -18.73 -18.31 -3.66
N ALA A 277 -18.18 -17.11 -3.83
CA ALA A 277 -18.48 -16.26 -4.98
C ALA A 277 -17.81 -16.74 -6.26
N LYS A 278 -18.42 -16.37 -7.39
CA LYS A 278 -17.80 -16.34 -8.71
C LYS A 278 -17.41 -14.90 -9.03
N GLY A 279 -16.45 -14.74 -9.95
CA GLY A 279 -16.04 -13.40 -10.39
C GLY A 279 -17.19 -12.53 -10.93
N SER A 280 -18.21 -13.16 -11.55
CA SER A 280 -19.40 -12.49 -12.06
C SER A 280 -20.35 -11.94 -11.00
N ASP A 281 -20.16 -12.33 -9.72
CA ASP A 281 -21.03 -11.89 -8.62
C ASP A 281 -20.64 -10.50 -8.11
N VAL A 282 -19.51 -9.96 -8.57
CA VAL A 282 -19.08 -8.60 -8.22
C VAL A 282 -20.06 -7.55 -8.74
N LYS A 283 -20.40 -6.59 -7.90
CA LYS A 283 -21.09 -5.37 -8.30
C LYS A 283 -20.18 -4.16 -8.15
N TRP A 284 -20.03 -3.39 -9.22
CA TRP A 284 -19.24 -2.17 -9.23
C TRP A 284 -20.14 -0.97 -8.98
N PHE A 285 -20.32 -0.64 -7.70
CA PHE A 285 -21.02 0.57 -7.28
C PHE A 285 -20.20 1.81 -7.63
N ARG A 286 -20.87 2.95 -7.81
CA ARG A 286 -20.28 4.20 -8.32
C ARG A 286 -20.65 5.39 -7.46
N ALA A 287 -19.69 6.26 -7.17
CA ALA A 287 -19.94 7.60 -6.66
C ALA A 287 -19.18 8.64 -7.52
N PRO A 288 -19.42 9.95 -7.33
CA PRO A 288 -18.65 10.99 -8.02
C PRO A 288 -17.14 10.76 -7.92
N ASN A 289 -16.39 11.22 -8.94
CA ASN A 289 -14.94 11.16 -8.98
C ASN A 289 -14.34 11.76 -7.68
N ALA A 290 -13.46 10.99 -7.04
CA ALA A 290 -12.85 11.29 -5.76
C ALA A 290 -11.66 10.34 -5.53
N PHE A 291 -10.84 10.63 -4.55
CA PHE A 291 -9.77 9.75 -4.08
C PHE A 291 -10.21 9.06 -2.78
N PRO A 292 -10.53 7.76 -2.79
CA PRO A 292 -10.75 6.99 -1.58
C PRO A 292 -9.40 6.72 -0.89
N GLY A 293 -9.23 7.25 0.33
CA GLY A 293 -8.06 6.99 1.17
C GLY A 293 -8.07 5.60 1.81
N HIS A 294 -7.24 5.41 2.83
CA HIS A 294 -7.17 4.14 3.56
C HIS A 294 -8.49 3.80 4.25
N THR A 295 -8.92 2.54 4.14
CA THR A 295 -10.12 2.05 4.79
C THR A 295 -9.93 2.02 6.30
N THR A 296 -10.80 2.69 7.05
CA THR A 296 -10.79 2.59 8.51
C THR A 296 -11.25 1.20 8.94
N ASN A 297 -12.45 0.83 8.50
CA ASN A 297 -13.07 -0.49 8.71
C ASN A 297 -14.37 -0.56 7.90
N ALA A 298 -14.90 -1.77 7.72
CA ALA A 298 -16.25 -1.99 7.21
C ALA A 298 -16.99 -3.04 8.05
N TYR A 299 -18.31 -2.95 8.06
CA TYR A 299 -19.17 -3.90 8.76
C TYR A 299 -20.59 -3.92 8.17
N GLU A 300 -21.43 -4.83 8.66
CA GLU A 300 -22.83 -4.94 8.27
C GLU A 300 -23.75 -4.54 9.44
N THR A 301 -24.81 -3.80 9.15
CA THR A 301 -25.88 -3.54 10.11
C THR A 301 -26.80 -4.77 10.22
N PRO A 302 -27.66 -4.86 11.27
CA PRO A 302 -28.65 -5.94 11.36
C PRO A 302 -29.63 -6.02 10.18
N SER A 303 -29.81 -4.94 9.41
CA SER A 303 -30.65 -4.92 8.20
C SER A 303 -29.92 -5.42 6.94
N GLY A 304 -28.65 -5.81 7.03
CA GLY A 304 -27.82 -6.22 5.90
C GLY A 304 -27.23 -5.06 5.09
N THR A 305 -27.31 -3.84 5.60
CA THR A 305 -26.66 -2.66 4.99
C THR A 305 -25.16 -2.75 5.25
N VAL A 306 -24.36 -2.56 4.20
CA VAL A 306 -22.90 -2.46 4.34
C VAL A 306 -22.53 -1.03 4.70
N VAL A 307 -21.67 -0.89 5.70
CA VAL A 307 -21.08 0.35 6.15
C VAL A 307 -19.58 0.30 5.89
N ILE A 308 -19.03 1.31 5.22
CA ILE A 308 -17.59 1.48 5.02
C ILE A 308 -17.19 2.90 5.40
N ASP A 309 -16.21 2.99 6.30
CA ASP A 309 -15.65 4.25 6.79
C ASP A 309 -14.25 4.44 6.21
N LEU A 310 -13.96 5.60 5.61
CA LEU A 310 -12.67 5.95 5.03
C LEU A 310 -12.49 7.48 4.90
N PRO A 311 -11.25 8.00 4.78
CA PRO A 311 -10.99 9.34 4.27
C PRO A 311 -11.41 9.45 2.81
N LEU A 312 -12.02 10.57 2.42
CA LEU A 312 -12.39 10.86 1.04
C LEU A 312 -12.08 12.31 0.70
N THR A 313 -11.46 12.52 -0.46
CA THR A 313 -11.24 13.86 -1.04
C THR A 313 -11.72 13.89 -2.49
N ASP A 314 -12.19 15.04 -2.96
CA ASP A 314 -12.59 15.27 -4.35
C ASP A 314 -11.39 15.60 -5.27
N LYS A 315 -10.16 15.54 -4.74
CA LYS A 315 -8.91 15.85 -5.45
C LYS A 315 -8.01 14.64 -5.60
N ASN A 316 -7.12 14.66 -6.60
CA ASN A 316 -6.06 13.68 -6.74
C ASN A 316 -4.99 13.87 -5.65
N VAL A 317 -5.00 13.01 -4.61
CA VAL A 317 -3.99 13.03 -3.53
C VAL A 317 -2.58 12.78 -4.08
N PHE A 318 -2.45 11.90 -5.07
CA PHE A 318 -1.18 11.58 -5.73
C PHE A 318 -0.91 12.53 -6.89
N PHE A 319 -0.88 13.83 -6.57
CA PHE A 319 -0.78 14.94 -7.52
C PHE A 319 0.44 14.89 -8.47
N TRP A 320 1.50 14.15 -8.12
CA TRP A 320 2.66 13.95 -8.99
C TRP A 320 2.36 13.04 -10.20
N TRP A 321 1.23 12.32 -10.19
CA TRP A 321 0.66 11.65 -11.35
C TRP A 321 -0.60 12.42 -11.80
N PRO A 322 -0.44 13.44 -12.66
CA PRO A 322 -1.53 14.32 -13.11
C PRO A 322 -2.48 13.59 -14.08
N ASP A 323 -3.47 14.31 -14.58
CA ASP A 323 -4.29 13.85 -15.71
C ASP A 323 -3.54 13.89 -17.06
N ALA A 324 -4.24 13.57 -18.15
CA ALA A 324 -3.68 13.54 -19.51
C ALA A 324 -3.21 14.91 -20.03
N ASP A 325 -3.80 16.00 -19.54
CA ASP A 325 -3.44 17.37 -19.90
C ASP A 325 -2.37 17.95 -18.96
N GLY A 326 -1.94 17.18 -17.95
CA GLY A 326 -0.95 17.59 -16.96
C GLY A 326 -1.54 18.38 -15.79
N ASN A 327 -2.86 18.38 -15.60
CA ASN A 327 -3.49 19.05 -14.47
C ASN A 327 -3.32 18.23 -13.19
N ALA A 328 -2.95 18.91 -12.12
CA ALA A 328 -2.86 18.37 -10.77
C ALA A 328 -3.30 19.43 -9.75
N PRO A 329 -3.90 19.04 -8.63
CA PRO A 329 -4.22 19.97 -7.55
C PRO A 329 -2.94 20.52 -6.91
N ASP A 330 -3.01 21.73 -6.35
CA ASP A 330 -1.98 22.21 -5.42
C ASP A 330 -2.00 21.32 -4.17
N PRO A 331 -0.85 20.74 -3.77
CA PRO A 331 -0.77 19.85 -2.60
C PRO A 331 -1.35 20.44 -1.32
N ARG A 332 -1.29 21.76 -1.15
CA ARG A 332 -1.77 22.48 0.04
C ARG A 332 -3.29 22.57 0.11
N GLU A 333 -3.98 22.28 -0.98
CA GLU A 333 -5.44 22.34 -1.06
C GLU A 333 -6.09 20.95 -1.05
N ILE A 334 -5.29 19.89 -0.95
CA ILE A 334 -5.77 18.52 -0.82
C ILE A 334 -6.18 18.32 0.63
N ARG A 335 -7.39 17.80 0.81
CA ARG A 335 -7.96 17.57 2.12
C ARG A 335 -8.89 16.37 2.06
N ALA A 336 -8.68 15.38 2.91
CA ALA A 336 -9.56 14.23 3.03
C ALA A 336 -10.44 14.38 4.27
N ASP A 337 -11.75 14.43 4.08
CA ASP A 337 -12.70 14.39 5.20
C ASP A 337 -12.97 12.93 5.57
N TYR A 338 -13.24 12.64 6.85
CA TYR A 338 -13.60 11.30 7.28
C TYR A 338 -15.07 11.03 6.97
N VAL A 339 -15.37 10.06 6.12
CA VAL A 339 -16.73 9.79 5.64
C VAL A 339 -17.16 8.34 5.83
N ARG A 340 -18.48 8.14 5.74
CA ARG A 340 -19.17 6.85 5.81
C ARG A 340 -20.08 6.66 4.60
N PHE A 341 -19.87 5.60 3.85
CA PHE A 341 -20.88 5.11 2.90
C PHE A 341 -21.75 4.05 3.57
N GLU A 342 -23.07 4.14 3.39
CA GLU A 342 -24.05 3.15 3.83
C GLU A 342 -24.94 2.78 2.64
N PHE A 343 -24.95 1.50 2.26
CA PHE A 343 -25.70 1.06 1.09
C PHE A 343 -26.08 -0.42 1.17
N ASP A 344 -27.12 -0.82 0.43
CA ASP A 344 -27.50 -2.21 0.26
C ASP A 344 -26.58 -2.87 -0.78
N PRO A 345 -25.73 -3.85 -0.40
CA PRO A 345 -24.82 -4.53 -1.33
C PRO A 345 -25.58 -5.32 -2.41
N THR A 346 -26.86 -5.62 -2.20
CA THR A 346 -27.72 -6.36 -3.13
C THR A 346 -28.55 -5.45 -4.04
N SER A 347 -28.46 -4.13 -3.88
CA SER A 347 -29.18 -3.15 -4.71
C SER A 347 -28.95 -3.38 -6.22
N PRO A 348 -29.98 -3.24 -7.06
CA PRO A 348 -29.81 -3.17 -8.51
C PRO A 348 -29.36 -1.77 -8.98
N ASP A 349 -29.60 -0.73 -8.18
CA ASP A 349 -29.03 0.61 -8.44
C ASP A 349 -27.58 0.63 -7.96
N LEU A 350 -26.68 0.85 -8.93
CA LEU A 350 -25.24 0.88 -8.70
C LEU A 350 -24.74 2.29 -8.34
N ASN A 351 -25.59 3.31 -8.30
CA ASN A 351 -25.18 4.62 -7.83
C ASN A 351 -25.24 4.67 -6.29
N LEU A 352 -24.12 5.00 -5.66
CA LEU A 352 -24.05 5.16 -4.22
C LEU A 352 -24.71 6.48 -3.81
N PRO A 353 -25.41 6.49 -2.66
CA PRO A 353 -25.80 7.74 -2.05
C PRO A 353 -24.55 8.56 -1.66
N PRO A 354 -24.66 9.90 -1.57
CA PRO A 354 -23.60 10.71 -0.98
C PRO A 354 -23.23 10.18 0.41
N PRO A 355 -21.93 10.09 0.74
CA PRO A 355 -21.53 9.58 2.03
C PRO A 355 -21.87 10.58 3.14
N THR A 356 -22.08 10.06 4.35
CA THR A 356 -22.20 10.89 5.54
C THR A 356 -20.81 11.33 5.98
N VAL A 357 -20.59 12.64 6.21
CA VAL A 357 -19.33 13.15 6.77
C VAL A 357 -19.33 12.93 8.27
N LEU A 358 -18.43 12.07 8.75
CA LEU A 358 -18.25 11.79 10.18
C LEU A 358 -17.40 12.87 10.87
N LEU A 359 -16.35 13.34 10.19
CA LEU A 359 -15.47 14.39 10.69
C LEU A 359 -14.96 15.25 9.53
N LYS A 360 -15.23 16.56 9.62
CA LYS A 360 -14.69 17.55 8.70
C LYS A 360 -13.35 18.08 9.22
N ARG A 361 -12.31 17.25 9.19
CA ARG A 361 -10.88 17.58 9.43
C ARG A 361 -10.03 16.81 8.43
N ASP A 362 -8.93 17.41 8.00
CA ASP A 362 -7.98 16.75 7.11
C ASP A 362 -7.29 15.60 7.83
N MET A 363 -7.54 14.37 7.38
CA MET A 363 -7.13 13.17 8.09
C MET A 363 -6.78 12.02 7.14
N GLU A 364 -5.90 11.14 7.62
CA GLU A 364 -5.49 9.92 6.93
C GLU A 364 -4.95 8.91 7.96
N PHE A 365 -4.49 7.76 7.49
CA PHE A 365 -3.92 6.65 8.24
C PHE A 365 -4.80 6.18 9.43
N PRO A 366 -6.11 5.96 9.21
CA PRO A 366 -6.99 5.51 10.27
C PRO A 366 -6.68 4.08 10.72
N ARG A 367 -6.74 3.88 12.03
CA ARG A 367 -6.50 2.63 12.74
C ARG A 367 -7.65 2.39 13.71
N ILE A 368 -8.07 1.14 13.85
CA ILE A 368 -9.04 0.73 14.86
C ILE A 368 -8.40 -0.22 15.87
N ASP A 369 -9.18 -0.62 16.86
CA ASP A 369 -8.87 -1.83 17.62
C ASP A 369 -9.13 -3.06 16.74
N ASP A 370 -8.07 -3.69 16.23
CA ASP A 370 -8.19 -4.79 15.27
C ASP A 370 -8.90 -6.04 15.83
N ARG A 371 -9.15 -6.12 17.16
CA ARG A 371 -9.98 -7.19 17.77
C ARG A 371 -11.43 -7.19 17.29
N ILE A 372 -11.86 -6.08 16.68
CA ILE A 372 -13.21 -5.90 16.13
C ILE A 372 -13.19 -5.59 14.63
N ALA A 373 -12.06 -5.77 13.94
CA ALA A 373 -12.00 -5.64 12.49
C ALA A 373 -13.09 -6.49 11.83
N THR A 374 -13.67 -6.00 10.73
CA THR A 374 -14.82 -6.59 9.99
C THR A 374 -16.19 -6.49 10.69
N ARG A 375 -16.24 -5.93 11.91
CA ARG A 375 -17.45 -5.79 12.75
C ARG A 375 -17.68 -4.34 13.17
N PRO A 376 -18.86 -3.99 13.74
CA PRO A 376 -19.13 -2.63 14.18
C PRO A 376 -18.04 -2.09 15.11
N HIS A 377 -17.54 -0.91 14.79
CA HIS A 377 -16.50 -0.22 15.55
C HIS A 377 -16.99 1.13 16.09
N ARG A 378 -16.38 1.57 17.18
CA ARG A 378 -16.74 2.83 17.88
C ARG A 378 -15.55 3.74 18.18
N HIS A 379 -14.33 3.28 17.88
CA HIS A 379 -13.09 4.02 18.06
C HIS A 379 -12.27 3.94 16.78
N SER A 380 -11.72 5.07 16.36
CA SER A 380 -10.75 5.20 15.28
C SER A 380 -9.68 6.21 15.72
N PHE A 381 -8.42 5.88 15.48
CA PHE A 381 -7.23 6.69 15.72
C PHE A 381 -6.60 6.99 14.38
N PHE A 382 -6.26 8.24 14.08
CA PHE A 382 -5.81 8.64 12.75
C PHE A 382 -4.87 9.84 12.84
N ASP A 383 -4.09 10.03 11.79
CA ASP A 383 -3.30 11.23 11.60
C ASP A 383 -4.21 12.39 11.19
N MET A 384 -3.89 13.59 11.66
CA MET A 384 -4.61 14.81 11.33
C MET A 384 -3.61 15.89 10.93
N MET A 385 -3.90 16.58 9.83
CA MET A 385 -3.14 17.76 9.42
C MET A 385 -3.94 19.02 9.74
N ASP A 386 -3.45 19.84 10.67
CA ASP A 386 -3.99 21.17 10.90
C ASP A 386 -3.00 22.22 10.38
N PRO A 387 -3.22 22.75 9.17
CA PRO A 387 -2.29 23.71 8.56
C PRO A 387 -2.16 25.02 9.34
N SER A 388 -3.05 25.30 10.30
CA SER A 388 -2.93 26.48 11.17
C SER A 388 -1.83 26.36 12.24
N LEU A 389 -1.37 25.14 12.53
CA LEU A 389 -0.33 24.89 13.53
C LEU A 389 1.09 25.12 12.99
N GLY A 390 1.25 25.37 11.68
CA GLY A 390 2.54 25.48 11.01
C GLY A 390 3.25 24.13 10.88
N THR A 391 4.41 24.13 10.23
CA THR A 391 5.30 22.96 10.16
C THR A 391 6.63 23.29 10.84
N ASP A 392 7.22 22.33 11.56
CA ASP A 392 8.54 22.49 12.19
C ASP A 392 9.69 22.66 11.17
N PHE A 393 9.40 22.47 9.89
CA PHE A 393 10.32 22.68 8.78
C PHE A 393 10.10 24.06 8.16
N ALA A 394 11.19 24.82 7.97
CA ALA A 394 11.16 26.05 7.19
C ALA A 394 10.79 25.72 5.74
N ALA A 395 9.77 26.42 5.23
CA ALA A 395 9.22 26.26 3.88
C ALA A 395 10.24 26.51 2.77
#